data_AF-A0A965QRQ3-F1
#
_entry.id   AF-A0A965QRQ3-F1
#
_cell.length_a   1.000
_cell.length_b   1.000
_cell.length_c   1.000
_cell.angle_alpha   90.00
_cell.angle_beta   90.00
_cell.angle_gamma   90.00
#
_symmetry.space_group_name_H-M   'P 1'
#
loop_
_entity.id
_entity.type
_entity.pdbx_description
1 polymer ?
#
loop_
_entity_poly.entity_id
_entity_poly.type
_entity_poly.pdbx_seq_one_letter_code
_entity_poly.pdbx_strand_id
1 'polypeptide(L)'
;MNLLNLWNSIESYLFPVLETSLEEELSIKEQEFVRVCSVSELENHIMHLNWQGVGRKPKDRLSILKAFVAKAVYNLSTTRALIDYLNSSPTLRRLCGWESKSSIPHESKFSRIFSQISDLNLCEQIHKSMVIKHCSDHIVGHLSRDSTSIDGREKAVPKLLLSEEKPIRKRGRPKKGEEPPKKVRLVEIQPKNALEDNLKMLPISCNKGTKKNSNGYKVSWKGYKLHVDCIDGDIPVSAILTSASLHDSQAAIPLAQMSNERVTSLYDLMDAAYDSPEIHQFSRELGHIPIIDHNKRRGEKKIFDCFQKRRYYERSTAERVNSNLKDNYGGRNIRVKGHKKVLTHLMFGIIAITANQLFKLVL
;
A
#
# COMPACT_ATOMS: atom_id res chain seq x y z
N MET A 1 10.19 21.30 6.45
CA MET A 1 11.23 21.54 5.42
C MET A 1 10.57 21.29 4.07
N ASN A 2 10.60 22.25 3.15
CA ASN A 2 10.07 22.09 1.79
C ASN A 2 10.94 21.06 1.02
N LEU A 3 10.34 20.28 0.11
CA LEU A 3 10.99 19.27 -0.71
C LEU A 3 12.23 19.80 -1.46
N LEU A 4 12.22 21.05 -1.95
CA LEU A 4 13.38 21.67 -2.60
C LEU A 4 14.58 21.84 -1.66
N ASN A 5 14.33 22.24 -0.41
CA ASN A 5 15.38 22.34 0.60
C ASN A 5 15.91 20.96 1.00
N LEU A 6 15.03 19.96 1.06
CA LEU A 6 15.42 18.58 1.31
C LEU A 6 16.30 18.04 0.18
N TRP A 7 15.93 18.31 -1.08
CA TRP A 7 16.71 17.93 -2.25
C TRP A 7 18.10 18.57 -2.24
N ASN A 8 18.17 19.89 -2.09
CA ASN A 8 19.45 20.61 -1.98
C ASN A 8 20.30 20.06 -0.83
N SER A 9 19.67 19.79 0.32
CA SER A 9 20.37 19.21 1.47
C SER A 9 20.85 17.78 1.22
N ILE A 10 20.14 16.96 0.43
CA ILE A 10 20.54 15.59 0.14
C ILE A 10 21.69 15.61 -0.89
N GLU A 11 21.49 16.26 -2.02
CA GLU A 11 22.46 16.25 -3.14
C GLU A 11 23.71 17.06 -2.82
N SER A 12 23.57 18.27 -2.27
CA SER A 12 24.71 19.18 -2.09
C SER A 12 25.45 18.98 -0.77
N TYR A 13 24.87 18.27 0.19
CA TYR A 13 25.45 18.12 1.53
C TYR A 13 25.50 16.66 1.99
N LEU A 14 24.37 15.95 2.02
CA LEU A 14 24.32 14.60 2.60
C LEU A 14 25.16 13.60 1.80
N PHE A 15 25.04 13.55 0.48
CA PHE A 15 25.84 12.62 -0.34
C PHE A 15 27.34 12.91 -0.22
N PRO A 16 27.84 14.14 -0.43
CA PRO A 16 29.27 14.42 -0.26
C PRO A 16 29.81 14.07 1.13
N VAL A 17 29.05 14.35 2.20
CA VAL A 17 29.45 14.04 3.57
C VAL A 17 29.50 12.52 3.80
N LEU A 18 28.52 11.78 3.29
CA LEU A 18 28.50 10.32 3.39
C LEU A 18 29.63 9.70 2.59
N GLU A 19 29.85 10.12 1.35
CA GLU A 19 30.92 9.63 0.48
C GLU A 19 32.29 9.89 1.10
N THR A 20 32.50 11.08 1.66
CA THR A 20 33.74 11.42 2.40
C THR A 20 33.90 10.51 3.63
N SER A 21 32.83 10.28 4.39
CA SER A 21 32.87 9.44 5.60
C SER A 21 33.04 7.95 5.29
N LEU A 22 32.58 7.52 4.12
CA LEU A 22 32.66 6.15 3.61
C LEU A 22 33.95 5.89 2.83
N GLU A 23 34.64 6.95 2.41
CA GLU A 23 35.81 6.94 1.53
C GLU A 23 35.51 6.33 0.14
N GLU A 24 34.24 6.36 -0.30
CA GLU A 24 33.75 5.75 -1.53
C GLU A 24 32.55 6.54 -2.09
N GLU A 25 32.37 6.56 -3.41
CA GLU A 25 31.19 7.14 -4.08
C GLU A 25 29.94 6.26 -3.88
N LEU A 26 28.78 6.88 -3.64
CA LEU A 26 27.53 6.14 -3.45
C LEU A 26 26.99 5.67 -4.80
N SER A 27 26.72 4.37 -4.92
CA SER A 27 26.01 3.83 -6.07
C SER A 27 24.59 4.39 -6.17
N ILE A 28 23.99 4.34 -7.37
CA ILE A 28 22.60 4.78 -7.61
C ILE A 28 21.61 4.15 -6.62
N LYS A 29 21.82 2.88 -6.25
CA LYS A 29 20.96 2.17 -5.29
C LYS A 29 21.19 2.63 -3.85
N GLU A 30 22.40 3.00 -3.48
CA GLU A 30 22.69 3.53 -2.15
C GLU A 30 22.15 4.97 -2.02
N GLN A 31 22.27 5.78 -3.06
CA GLN A 31 21.63 7.10 -3.14
C GLN A 31 20.10 6.98 -3.02
N GLU A 32 19.49 6.04 -3.75
CA GLU A 32 18.06 5.73 -3.64
C GLU A 32 17.68 5.36 -2.20
N PHE A 33 18.44 4.47 -1.57
CA PHE A 33 18.22 4.07 -0.18
C PHE A 33 18.30 5.25 0.79
N VAL A 34 19.33 6.09 0.68
CA VAL A 34 19.52 7.27 1.52
C VAL A 34 18.38 8.27 1.32
N ARG A 35 17.93 8.51 0.08
CA ARG A 35 16.77 9.36 -0.22
C ARG A 35 15.52 8.82 0.49
N VAL A 36 15.22 7.53 0.36
CA VAL A 36 14.05 6.92 1.01
C VAL A 36 14.12 7.08 2.52
N CYS A 37 15.28 6.78 3.15
CA CYS A 37 15.45 6.95 4.60
C CYS A 37 15.31 8.40 5.06
N SER A 38 15.77 9.36 4.26
CA SER A 38 15.73 10.79 4.58
C SER A 38 14.30 11.35 4.50
N VAL A 39 13.58 11.04 3.42
CA VAL A 39 12.19 11.51 3.22
C VAL A 39 11.22 10.85 4.20
N SER A 40 11.45 9.58 4.55
CA SER A 40 10.58 8.85 5.48
C SER A 40 10.80 9.17 6.96
N GLU A 41 11.86 9.93 7.31
CA GLU A 41 12.18 10.37 8.67
C GLU A 41 12.00 9.26 9.73
N LEU A 42 12.53 8.07 9.44
CA LEU A 42 12.30 6.84 10.22
C LEU A 42 12.56 7.02 11.72
N GLU A 43 13.49 7.90 12.07
CA GLU A 43 13.89 8.26 13.44
C GLU A 43 12.71 8.79 14.28
N ASN A 44 11.83 9.57 13.67
CA ASN A 44 10.66 10.17 14.33
C ASN A 44 9.62 9.12 14.74
N HIS A 45 9.63 7.95 14.11
CA HIS A 45 8.64 6.90 14.31
C HIS A 45 9.12 5.78 15.26
N ILE A 46 10.38 5.81 15.67
CA ILE A 46 10.99 4.74 16.49
C ILE A 46 10.70 4.87 17.97
N MET A 47 10.20 6.01 18.45
CA MET A 47 9.86 6.17 19.88
C MET A 47 8.91 5.08 20.38
N HIS A 48 7.98 4.62 19.55
CA HIS A 48 7.06 3.51 19.87
C HIS A 48 7.73 2.13 19.89
N LEU A 49 8.88 1.98 19.24
CA LEU A 49 9.73 0.78 19.28
C LEU A 49 10.74 0.81 20.43
N ASN A 50 10.91 1.98 21.08
CA ASN A 50 11.84 2.14 22.18
C ASN A 50 11.27 1.54 23.46
N TRP A 51 12.16 0.89 24.21
CA TRP A 51 11.84 0.26 25.48
C TRP A 51 11.54 1.32 26.53
N GLN A 52 10.34 1.27 27.10
CA GLN A 52 9.87 2.17 28.17
C GLN A 52 10.02 1.54 29.57
N GLY A 53 10.66 0.37 29.70
CA GLY A 53 10.80 -0.36 30.96
C GLY A 53 12.19 -0.25 31.62
N VAL A 54 12.41 -1.00 32.70
CA VAL A 54 13.72 -1.16 33.34
C VAL A 54 14.48 -2.29 32.63
N GLY A 55 15.69 -2.02 32.12
CA GLY A 55 16.52 -3.04 31.45
C GLY A 55 17.45 -2.49 30.35
N ARG A 56 18.13 -3.40 29.62
CA ARG A 56 19.06 -3.02 28.53
C ARG A 56 18.30 -2.36 27.38
N LYS A 57 18.64 -1.09 27.09
CA LYS A 57 18.06 -0.34 25.97
C LYS A 57 18.17 -1.15 24.67
N PRO A 58 17.08 -1.24 23.87
CA PRO A 58 17.07 -1.99 22.63
C PRO A 58 17.93 -1.28 21.60
N LYS A 59 19.20 -1.71 21.51
CA LYS A 59 20.11 -1.29 20.44
C LYS A 59 19.58 -1.83 19.09
N ASP A 60 19.86 -1.09 18.01
CA ASP A 60 19.68 -1.49 16.61
C ASP A 60 18.24 -1.48 16.06
N ARG A 61 17.27 -0.85 16.73
CA ARG A 61 15.88 -0.77 16.20
C ARG A 61 15.81 0.06 14.92
N LEU A 62 16.41 1.25 14.95
CA LEU A 62 16.57 2.10 13.76
C LEU A 62 17.32 1.36 12.65
N SER A 63 18.43 0.71 12.99
CA SER A 63 19.25 -0.01 12.02
C SER A 63 18.51 -1.15 11.35
N ILE A 64 17.71 -1.91 12.10
CA ILE A 64 16.87 -2.98 11.52
C ILE A 64 15.72 -2.39 10.68
N LEU A 65 15.14 -1.26 11.08
CA LEU A 65 14.12 -0.58 10.27
C LEU A 65 14.71 -0.09 8.94
N LYS A 66 15.88 0.58 8.98
CA LYS A 66 16.68 0.95 7.81
C LYS A 66 16.99 -0.28 6.94
N ALA A 67 17.40 -1.40 7.54
CA ALA A 67 17.65 -2.63 6.81
C ALA A 67 16.39 -3.20 6.11
N PHE A 68 15.19 -3.04 6.68
CA PHE A 68 13.95 -3.43 5.99
C PHE A 68 13.58 -2.49 4.85
N VAL A 69 13.89 -1.20 4.96
CA VAL A 69 13.81 -0.27 3.81
C VAL A 69 14.79 -0.69 2.73
N ALA A 70 16.04 -1.01 3.08
CA ALA A 70 17.02 -1.53 2.14
C ALA A 70 16.53 -2.82 1.47
N LYS A 71 15.91 -3.74 2.20
CA LYS A 71 15.30 -4.95 1.63
C LYS A 71 14.27 -4.63 0.54
N ALA A 72 13.49 -3.56 0.69
CA ALA A 72 12.54 -3.12 -0.34
C ALA A 72 13.26 -2.46 -1.53
N VAL A 73 14.17 -1.50 -1.29
CA VAL A 73 14.91 -0.75 -2.32
C VAL A 73 15.79 -1.65 -3.20
N TYR A 74 16.42 -2.65 -2.59
CA TYR A 74 17.25 -3.64 -3.27
C TYR A 74 16.46 -4.86 -3.76
N ASN A 75 15.13 -4.86 -3.59
CA ASN A 75 14.23 -5.94 -4.00
C ASN A 75 14.64 -7.34 -3.48
N LEU A 76 15.21 -7.41 -2.27
CA LEU A 76 15.77 -8.65 -1.73
C LEU A 76 14.65 -9.60 -1.29
N SER A 77 14.77 -10.85 -1.74
CA SER A 77 13.68 -11.81 -1.63
C SER A 77 13.43 -12.33 -0.21
N THR A 78 14.45 -12.38 0.64
CA THR A 78 14.39 -12.97 1.99
C THR A 78 15.18 -12.12 3.00
N THR A 79 14.87 -12.27 4.29
CA THR A 79 15.65 -11.64 5.38
C THR A 79 17.08 -12.17 5.42
N ARG A 80 17.29 -13.45 5.10
CA ARG A 80 18.63 -14.03 4.97
C ARG A 80 19.44 -13.34 3.88
N ALA A 81 18.88 -13.17 2.68
CA ALA A 81 19.54 -12.44 1.60
C ALA A 81 19.89 -10.99 1.99
N LEU A 82 19.04 -10.33 2.77
CA LEU A 82 19.36 -9.02 3.36
C LEU A 82 20.57 -9.09 4.29
N ILE A 83 20.61 -10.06 5.21
CA ILE A 83 21.73 -10.22 6.15
C ILE A 83 23.02 -10.58 5.41
N ASP A 84 22.95 -11.46 4.41
CA ASP A 84 24.09 -11.83 3.57
C ASP A 84 24.64 -10.61 2.82
N TYR A 85 23.75 -9.78 2.27
CA TYR A 85 24.13 -8.54 1.59
C TYR A 85 24.76 -7.50 2.54
N LEU A 86 24.21 -7.35 3.76
CA LEU A 86 24.81 -6.47 4.79
C LEU A 86 26.19 -6.98 5.26
N ASN A 87 26.42 -8.29 5.23
CA ASN A 87 27.72 -8.89 5.54
C ASN A 87 28.74 -8.68 4.41
N SER A 88 28.30 -8.66 3.15
CA SER A 88 29.18 -8.47 1.99
C SER A 88 29.46 -7.00 1.66
N SER A 89 28.48 -6.10 1.80
CA SER A 89 28.60 -4.67 1.50
C SER A 89 28.90 -3.85 2.77
N PRO A 90 30.13 -3.30 2.94
CA PRO A 90 30.45 -2.40 4.04
C PRO A 90 29.62 -1.12 4.01
N THR A 91 29.40 -0.57 2.82
CA THR A 91 28.74 0.71 2.59
C THR A 91 27.28 0.68 3.04
N LEU A 92 26.46 -0.25 2.54
CA LEU A 92 25.07 -0.39 2.98
C LEU A 92 24.96 -0.72 4.48
N ARG A 93 25.90 -1.51 5.01
CA ARG A 93 25.94 -1.86 6.44
C ARG A 93 26.14 -0.61 7.30
N ARG A 94 27.09 0.25 6.94
CA ARG A 94 27.35 1.53 7.62
C ARG A 94 26.18 2.50 7.45
N LEU A 95 25.57 2.59 6.27
CA LEU A 95 24.36 3.40 6.04
C LEU A 95 23.17 2.94 6.90
N CYS A 96 23.04 1.64 7.17
CA CYS A 96 22.07 1.11 8.14
C CYS A 96 22.45 1.41 9.60
N GLY A 97 23.69 1.82 9.89
CA GLY A 97 24.18 2.16 11.23
C GLY A 97 24.94 1.05 11.93
N TRP A 98 25.53 0.10 11.19
CA TRP A 98 26.44 -0.91 11.75
C TRP A 98 27.85 -0.73 11.19
N GLU A 99 28.84 -0.53 12.06
CA GLU A 99 30.23 -0.42 11.61
C GLU A 99 30.82 -1.79 11.24
N SER A 100 30.67 -2.77 12.14
CA SER A 100 31.25 -4.10 11.97
C SER A 100 30.22 -5.17 11.60
N LYS A 101 30.67 -6.24 10.92
CA LYS A 101 29.84 -7.42 10.63
C LYS A 101 29.30 -8.08 11.92
N SER A 102 30.11 -8.10 12.98
CA SER A 102 29.73 -8.65 14.28
C SER A 102 28.62 -7.88 15.00
N SER A 103 28.37 -6.63 14.58
CA SER A 103 27.28 -5.81 15.11
C SER A 103 25.92 -6.14 14.49
N ILE A 104 25.88 -6.86 13.35
CA ILE A 104 24.63 -7.27 12.71
C ILE A 104 23.95 -8.34 13.59
N PRO A 105 22.71 -8.10 14.04
CA PRO A 105 22.01 -9.09 14.85
C PRO A 105 21.62 -10.34 14.06
N HIS A 106 21.46 -11.45 14.77
CA HIS A 106 20.97 -12.70 14.19
C HIS A 106 19.55 -12.56 13.57
N GLU A 107 19.24 -13.39 12.55
CA GLU A 107 17.97 -13.40 11.80
C GLU A 107 16.73 -13.47 12.72
N SER A 108 16.83 -14.16 13.85
CA SER A 108 15.76 -14.23 14.86
C SER A 108 15.40 -12.87 15.46
N LYS A 109 16.35 -11.94 15.62
CA LYS A 109 16.07 -10.56 16.07
C LYS A 109 15.27 -9.83 15.00
N PHE A 110 15.70 -9.88 13.73
CA PHE A 110 14.96 -9.29 12.61
C PHE A 110 13.50 -9.75 12.56
N SER A 111 13.26 -11.06 12.71
CA SER A 111 11.89 -11.62 12.74
C SER A 111 11.05 -11.06 13.90
N ARG A 112 11.62 -10.95 15.10
CA ARG A 112 10.94 -10.36 16.26
C ARG A 112 10.61 -8.88 16.03
N ILE A 113 11.56 -8.10 15.51
CA ILE A 113 11.34 -6.68 15.20
C ILE A 113 10.26 -6.53 14.14
N PHE A 114 10.32 -7.32 13.07
CA PHE A 114 9.32 -7.27 12.00
C PHE A 114 7.91 -7.52 12.52
N SER A 115 7.74 -8.48 13.44
CA SER A 115 6.45 -8.71 14.09
C SER A 115 5.99 -7.48 14.87
N GLN A 116 6.86 -6.85 15.65
CA GLN A 116 6.53 -5.63 16.40
C GLN A 116 6.15 -4.46 15.49
N ILE A 117 6.89 -4.23 14.41
CA ILE A 117 6.57 -3.23 13.38
C ILE A 117 5.17 -3.49 12.81
N SER A 118 4.87 -4.75 12.52
CA SER A 118 3.57 -5.15 11.96
C SER A 118 2.42 -5.01 12.95
N ASP A 119 2.65 -5.29 14.23
CA ASP A 119 1.62 -5.19 15.26
C ASP A 119 1.26 -3.73 15.57
N LEU A 120 2.23 -2.82 15.41
CA LEU A 120 2.07 -1.37 15.58
C LEU A 120 1.57 -0.65 14.32
N ASN A 121 1.43 -1.33 13.18
CA ASN A 121 1.14 -0.71 11.87
C ASN A 121 2.09 0.46 11.56
N LEU A 122 3.38 0.29 11.88
CA LEU A 122 4.36 1.39 11.87
C LEU A 122 4.59 1.94 10.45
N CYS A 123 4.60 1.07 9.44
CA CYS A 123 4.82 1.50 8.05
C CYS A 123 3.67 2.37 7.54
N GLU A 124 2.44 2.05 7.94
CA GLU A 124 1.25 2.84 7.63
C GLU A 124 1.31 4.23 8.26
N GLN A 125 1.84 4.34 9.49
CA GLN A 125 2.05 5.62 10.17
C GLN A 125 3.15 6.44 9.49
N ILE A 126 4.30 5.84 9.18
CA ILE A 126 5.40 6.48 8.43
C ILE A 126 4.87 7.01 7.10
N HIS A 127 4.16 6.17 6.35
CA HIS A 127 3.60 6.54 5.07
C HIS A 127 2.57 7.68 5.18
N LYS A 128 1.64 7.62 6.15
CA LYS A 128 0.66 8.69 6.40
C LYS A 128 1.37 10.02 6.72
N SER A 129 2.34 10.00 7.61
CA SER A 129 3.14 11.17 8.00
C SER A 129 3.84 11.80 6.78
N MET A 130 4.50 10.97 5.98
CA MET A 130 5.23 11.39 4.79
C MET A 130 4.30 12.02 3.73
N VAL A 131 3.15 11.41 3.45
CA VAL A 131 2.18 11.96 2.50
C VAL A 131 1.59 13.27 2.99
N ILE A 132 1.15 13.35 4.25
CA ILE A 132 0.60 14.60 4.80
C ILE A 132 1.63 15.71 4.72
N LYS A 133 2.86 15.45 5.18
CA LYS A 133 3.94 16.44 5.22
C LYS A 133 4.26 17.05 3.86
N HIS A 134 4.19 16.26 2.79
CA HIS A 134 4.66 16.69 1.47
C HIS A 134 3.53 16.99 0.48
N CYS A 135 2.35 16.42 0.66
CA CYS A 135 1.24 16.54 -0.29
C CYS A 135 0.03 17.32 0.24
N SER A 136 -0.14 17.50 1.55
CA SER A 136 -1.40 18.07 2.09
C SER A 136 -1.64 19.54 1.71
N ASP A 137 -0.56 20.32 1.55
CA ASP A 137 -0.63 21.73 1.14
C ASP A 137 -0.91 21.93 -0.36
N HIS A 138 -0.95 20.84 -1.14
CA HIS A 138 -1.11 20.88 -2.59
C HIS A 138 -2.45 20.29 -3.01
N ILE A 139 -3.08 20.93 -4.01
CA ILE A 139 -4.28 20.37 -4.64
C ILE A 139 -3.85 19.28 -5.62
N VAL A 140 -4.34 18.07 -5.39
CA VAL A 140 -4.16 16.93 -6.27
C VAL A 140 -5.21 16.97 -7.38
N GLY A 141 -4.80 16.76 -8.63
CA GLY A 141 -5.72 16.67 -9.75
C GLY A 141 -6.53 15.37 -9.69
N HIS A 142 -5.84 14.24 -9.80
CA HIS A 142 -6.47 12.94 -9.97
C HIS A 142 -6.06 11.95 -8.87
N LEU A 143 -7.05 11.30 -8.28
CA LEU A 143 -6.89 10.17 -7.38
C LEU A 143 -7.26 8.89 -8.14
N SER A 144 -6.25 8.14 -8.57
CA SER A 144 -6.39 6.90 -9.33
C SER A 144 -6.43 5.70 -8.39
N ARG A 145 -7.52 4.93 -8.46
CA ARG A 145 -7.71 3.73 -7.64
C ARG A 145 -7.60 2.46 -8.48
N ASP A 146 -6.76 1.54 -8.02
CA ASP A 146 -6.67 0.20 -8.59
C ASP A 146 -6.31 -0.83 -7.52
N SER A 147 -6.55 -2.10 -7.85
CA SER A 147 -6.20 -3.22 -6.99
C SER A 147 -5.31 -4.23 -7.70
N THR A 148 -4.39 -4.82 -6.95
CA THR A 148 -3.42 -5.78 -7.47
C THR A 148 -3.43 -7.07 -6.66
N SER A 149 -3.33 -8.20 -7.37
CA SER A 149 -3.27 -9.52 -6.74
C SER A 149 -1.95 -9.72 -6.00
N ILE A 150 -2.02 -10.25 -4.79
CA ILE A 150 -0.85 -10.51 -3.95
C ILE A 150 -0.83 -11.99 -3.59
N ASP A 151 0.21 -12.70 -3.99
CA ASP A 151 0.36 -14.13 -3.69
C ASP A 151 0.80 -14.35 -2.24
N GLY A 152 -0.03 -15.10 -1.51
CA GLY A 152 0.18 -15.43 -0.11
C GLY A 152 0.84 -16.80 0.04
N ARG A 153 1.88 -16.88 0.89
CA ARG A 153 2.56 -18.14 1.24
C ARG A 153 1.95 -18.83 2.45
N GLU A 154 0.62 -18.92 2.48
CA GLU A 154 -0.12 -19.59 3.55
C GLU A 154 -1.32 -20.37 3.03
N LYS A 155 -1.99 -21.10 3.92
CA LYS A 155 -3.17 -21.89 3.54
C LYS A 155 -4.35 -20.95 3.32
N ALA A 156 -5.10 -21.19 2.25
CA ALA A 156 -6.36 -20.49 2.03
C ALA A 156 -7.37 -20.94 3.08
N VAL A 157 -7.92 -19.98 3.83
CA VAL A 157 -9.07 -20.21 4.68
C VAL A 157 -10.31 -20.15 3.79
N PRO A 158 -11.20 -21.17 3.81
CA PRO A 158 -12.47 -21.07 3.13
C PRO A 158 -13.17 -19.79 3.55
N LYS A 159 -13.85 -19.12 2.62
CA LYS A 159 -14.73 -18.01 2.99
C LYS A 159 -15.72 -18.59 4.01
N LEU A 160 -15.62 -18.15 5.27
CA LEU A 160 -16.64 -18.44 6.27
C LEU A 160 -17.92 -17.86 5.69
N LEU A 161 -18.71 -18.70 5.03
CA LEU A 161 -20.11 -18.43 4.86
C LEU A 161 -20.59 -18.43 6.29
N LEU A 162 -20.78 -17.25 6.89
CA LEU A 162 -21.71 -17.14 8.00
C LEU A 162 -22.94 -17.87 7.48
N SER A 163 -23.18 -19.06 8.02
CA SER A 163 -24.37 -19.82 7.77
C SER A 163 -25.48 -19.01 8.42
N GLU A 164 -25.89 -17.93 7.77
CA GLU A 164 -27.30 -17.59 7.77
C GLU A 164 -27.97 -18.90 7.42
N GLU A 165 -28.69 -19.49 8.38
CA GLU A 165 -29.58 -20.61 8.13
C GLU A 165 -30.49 -20.16 7.00
N LYS A 166 -30.09 -20.46 5.76
CA LYS A 166 -30.89 -20.15 4.60
C LYS A 166 -32.13 -21.01 4.81
N PRO A 167 -33.33 -20.41 4.97
CA PRO A 167 -34.53 -21.23 5.05
C PRO A 167 -34.52 -22.15 3.82
N ILE A 168 -34.77 -23.44 4.04
CA ILE A 168 -34.80 -24.45 2.98
C ILE A 168 -35.91 -24.03 2.02
N ARG A 169 -35.55 -23.28 0.97
CA ARG A 169 -36.48 -22.87 -0.08
C ARG A 169 -36.67 -24.06 -1.00
N LYS A 170 -37.93 -24.45 -1.22
CA LYS A 170 -38.26 -25.41 -2.28
C LYS A 170 -37.65 -24.89 -3.59
N ARG A 171 -36.94 -25.75 -4.33
CA ARG A 171 -36.43 -25.42 -5.68
C ARG A 171 -37.62 -24.95 -6.53
N GLY A 172 -37.60 -23.70 -6.98
CA GLY A 172 -38.68 -23.13 -7.77
C GLY A 172 -38.63 -21.60 -7.85
N ARG A 173 -39.45 -21.04 -8.74
CA ARG A 173 -39.71 -19.60 -8.85
C ARG A 173 -40.29 -19.09 -7.51
N PRO A 174 -39.87 -17.91 -7.01
CA PRO A 174 -40.54 -17.26 -5.88
C PRO A 174 -42.05 -17.18 -6.10
N LYS A 175 -42.86 -17.30 -5.05
CA LYS A 175 -44.32 -17.14 -5.19
C LYS A 175 -44.62 -15.75 -5.75
N LYS A 176 -45.65 -15.63 -6.58
CA LYS A 176 -46.07 -14.36 -7.19
C LYS A 176 -46.35 -13.34 -6.06
N GLY A 177 -45.57 -12.25 -6.00
CA GLY A 177 -45.64 -11.22 -4.95
C GLY A 177 -44.61 -11.35 -3.82
N GLU A 178 -43.81 -12.42 -3.78
CA GLU A 178 -42.75 -12.59 -2.78
C GLU A 178 -41.42 -12.06 -3.34
N GLU A 179 -41.08 -10.81 -2.99
CA GLU A 179 -39.74 -10.27 -3.29
C GLU A 179 -38.72 -10.86 -2.31
N PRO A 180 -37.62 -11.46 -2.78
CA PRO A 180 -36.58 -11.93 -1.88
C PRO A 180 -36.01 -10.73 -1.10
N PRO A 181 -35.75 -10.85 0.22
CA PRO A 181 -35.11 -9.79 0.97
C PRO A 181 -33.79 -9.44 0.29
N LYS A 182 -33.67 -8.18 -0.14
CA LYS A 182 -32.48 -7.69 -0.81
C LYS A 182 -31.33 -7.75 0.20
N LYS A 183 -30.33 -8.58 -0.07
CA LYS A 183 -29.11 -8.60 0.74
C LYS A 183 -28.47 -7.21 0.65
N VAL A 184 -28.38 -6.53 1.79
CA VAL A 184 -27.72 -5.24 1.89
C VAL A 184 -26.26 -5.43 1.48
N ARG A 185 -25.80 -4.62 0.53
CA ARG A 185 -24.41 -4.70 0.06
C ARG A 185 -23.54 -3.89 1.01
N LEU A 186 -22.31 -4.34 1.26
CA LEU A 186 -21.40 -3.64 2.17
C LEU A 186 -21.21 -2.15 1.78
N VAL A 187 -21.11 -1.89 0.47
CA VAL A 187 -20.99 -0.54 -0.12
C VAL A 187 -22.19 0.37 0.20
N GLU A 188 -23.36 -0.18 0.51
CA GLU A 188 -24.57 0.59 0.88
C GLU A 188 -24.52 1.07 2.35
N ILE A 189 -23.75 0.40 3.20
CA ILE A 189 -23.64 0.70 4.65
C ILE A 189 -22.43 1.60 4.91
N GLN A 190 -21.32 1.35 4.19
CA GLN A 190 -20.04 2.02 4.40
C GLN A 190 -20.07 3.57 4.43
N PRO A 191 -20.85 4.28 3.60
CA PRO A 191 -20.84 5.75 3.59
C PRO A 191 -21.23 6.38 4.94
N LYS A 192 -22.01 5.67 5.75
CA LYS A 192 -22.54 6.16 7.03
C LYS A 192 -21.65 5.86 8.23
N ASN A 193 -20.64 5.01 8.03
CA ASN A 193 -19.79 4.51 9.10
C ASN A 193 -18.48 5.29 9.19
N ALA A 194 -17.90 5.31 10.39
CA ALA A 194 -16.53 5.77 10.57
C ALA A 194 -15.53 4.85 9.84
N LEU A 195 -14.36 5.41 9.50
CA LEU A 195 -13.29 4.71 8.80
C LEU A 195 -12.89 3.40 9.51
N GLU A 196 -12.71 3.45 10.84
CA GLU A 196 -12.28 2.27 11.61
C GLU A 196 -13.28 1.11 11.51
N ASP A 197 -14.57 1.40 11.53
CA ASP A 197 -15.61 0.39 11.43
C ASP A 197 -15.66 -0.20 10.02
N ASN A 198 -15.52 0.65 8.99
CA ASN A 198 -15.41 0.19 7.61
C ASN A 198 -14.21 -0.73 7.40
N LEU A 199 -13.06 -0.41 7.99
CA LEU A 199 -11.86 -1.26 7.92
C LEU A 199 -12.07 -2.61 8.62
N LYS A 200 -12.73 -2.64 9.78
CA LYS A 200 -13.06 -3.89 10.51
C LYS A 200 -14.00 -4.80 9.74
N MET A 201 -14.87 -4.25 8.89
CA MET A 201 -15.80 -5.02 8.06
C MET A 201 -15.13 -5.71 6.85
N LEU A 202 -13.91 -5.30 6.48
CA LEU A 202 -13.21 -5.91 5.34
C LEU A 202 -12.63 -7.28 5.72
N PRO A 203 -12.77 -8.31 4.87
CA PRO A 203 -12.18 -9.61 5.14
C PRO A 203 -10.66 -9.54 4.99
N ILE A 204 -9.96 -10.07 5.99
CA ILE A 204 -8.49 -10.04 6.08
C ILE A 204 -7.84 -11.42 6.01
N SER A 205 -8.60 -12.51 5.87
CA SER A 205 -8.02 -13.85 5.81
C SER A 205 -7.45 -14.16 4.42
N CYS A 206 -6.30 -14.84 4.35
CA CYS A 206 -5.78 -15.34 3.08
C CYS A 206 -6.78 -16.35 2.47
N ASN A 207 -7.20 -16.09 1.24
CA ASN A 207 -8.12 -16.96 0.51
C ASN A 207 -7.83 -16.96 -0.99
N LYS A 208 -8.78 -17.43 -1.81
CA LYS A 208 -8.60 -17.52 -3.27
C LYS A 208 -9.33 -16.38 -3.96
N GLY A 209 -8.63 -15.70 -4.85
CA GLY A 209 -9.19 -14.74 -5.81
C GLY A 209 -9.24 -15.35 -7.19
N THR A 210 -10.16 -14.87 -8.03
CA THR A 210 -10.24 -15.23 -9.44
C THR A 210 -10.50 -13.98 -10.27
N LYS A 211 -9.72 -13.80 -11.33
CA LYS A 211 -9.86 -12.71 -12.31
C LYS A 211 -9.83 -13.31 -13.71
N LYS A 212 -10.51 -12.67 -14.66
CA LYS A 212 -10.31 -12.96 -16.09
C LYS A 212 -9.16 -12.09 -16.60
N ASN A 213 -8.17 -12.69 -17.25
CA ASN A 213 -7.11 -11.93 -17.90
C ASN A 213 -7.63 -11.24 -19.18
N SER A 214 -6.78 -10.42 -19.80
CA SER A 214 -7.06 -9.73 -21.06
C SER A 214 -7.46 -10.68 -22.19
N ASN A 215 -6.95 -11.91 -22.16
CA ASN A 215 -7.23 -12.95 -23.16
C ASN A 215 -8.52 -13.75 -22.83
N GLY A 216 -9.26 -13.38 -21.79
CA GLY A 216 -10.52 -14.01 -21.38
C GLY A 216 -10.39 -15.25 -20.50
N TYR A 217 -9.18 -15.72 -20.21
CA TYR A 217 -8.94 -16.88 -19.37
C TYR A 217 -9.09 -16.55 -17.88
N LYS A 218 -9.68 -17.49 -17.13
CA LYS A 218 -9.79 -17.40 -15.67
C LYS A 218 -8.44 -17.73 -15.04
N VAL A 219 -7.85 -16.74 -14.37
CA VAL A 219 -6.66 -16.91 -13.53
C VAL A 219 -7.12 -16.85 -12.08
N SER A 220 -6.69 -17.82 -11.28
CA SER A 220 -6.93 -17.84 -9.84
C SER A 220 -5.62 -17.76 -9.09
N TRP A 221 -5.61 -17.01 -8.00
CA TRP A 221 -4.45 -16.91 -7.12
C TRP A 221 -4.86 -17.15 -5.67
N LYS A 222 -3.88 -17.46 -4.84
CA LYS A 222 -4.06 -17.70 -3.42
C LYS A 222 -3.32 -16.62 -2.65
N GLY A 223 -4.03 -15.84 -1.86
CA GLY A 223 -3.43 -14.80 -1.04
C GLY A 223 -4.39 -13.67 -0.75
N TYR A 224 -3.97 -12.48 -1.16
CA TYR A 224 -4.58 -11.21 -0.84
C TYR A 224 -4.82 -10.37 -2.09
N LYS A 225 -5.44 -9.22 -1.86
CA LYS A 225 -5.59 -8.14 -2.83
C LYS A 225 -5.20 -6.83 -2.14
N LEU A 226 -4.28 -6.11 -2.74
CA LEU A 226 -3.86 -4.79 -2.27
C LEU A 226 -4.58 -3.75 -3.12
N HIS A 227 -5.32 -2.85 -2.46
CA HIS A 227 -5.97 -1.70 -3.07
C HIS A 227 -5.13 -0.47 -2.76
N VAL A 228 -4.83 0.34 -3.77
CA VAL A 228 -3.96 1.51 -3.61
C VAL A 228 -4.61 2.69 -4.31
N ASP A 229 -4.64 3.83 -3.62
CA ASP A 229 -4.90 5.12 -4.24
C ASP A 229 -3.58 5.79 -4.56
N CYS A 230 -3.45 6.24 -5.81
CA CYS A 230 -2.28 6.94 -6.30
C CYS A 230 -2.69 8.31 -6.84
N ILE A 231 -1.92 9.33 -6.52
CA ILE A 231 -2.10 10.69 -7.06
C ILE A 231 -1.21 10.90 -8.28
N ASP A 232 -1.38 12.05 -8.94
CA ASP A 232 -0.53 12.49 -10.04
C ASP A 232 0.98 12.35 -9.69
N GLY A 233 1.80 11.92 -10.65
CA GLY A 233 3.22 11.67 -10.43
C GLY A 233 3.55 10.27 -9.87
N ASP A 234 2.64 9.31 -9.97
CA ASP A 234 2.82 7.92 -9.52
C ASP A 234 3.07 7.80 -8.00
N ILE A 235 2.49 8.70 -7.20
CA ILE A 235 2.67 8.75 -5.75
C ILE A 235 1.52 7.99 -5.07
N PRO A 236 1.77 6.86 -4.38
CA PRO A 236 0.75 6.22 -3.57
C PRO A 236 0.43 7.07 -2.34
N VAL A 237 -0.85 7.25 -2.04
CA VAL A 237 -1.31 8.06 -0.90
C VAL A 237 -2.03 7.25 0.16
N SER A 238 -2.70 6.16 -0.21
CA SER A 238 -3.32 5.24 0.73
C SER A 238 -3.32 3.81 0.19
N ALA A 239 -3.33 2.82 1.08
CA ALA A 239 -3.35 1.42 0.71
C ALA A 239 -4.08 0.57 1.76
N ILE A 240 -4.84 -0.42 1.28
CA ILE A 240 -5.56 -1.39 2.11
C ILE A 240 -5.31 -2.80 1.56
N LEU A 241 -4.93 -3.73 2.43
CA LEU A 241 -4.83 -5.15 2.10
C LEU A 241 -6.10 -5.88 2.53
N THR A 242 -6.69 -6.65 1.62
CA THR A 242 -7.89 -7.46 1.89
C THR A 242 -7.68 -8.90 1.42
N SER A 243 -8.60 -9.79 1.80
CA SER A 243 -8.71 -11.12 1.20
C SER A 243 -8.79 -11.05 -0.32
N ALA A 244 -8.19 -12.04 -1.01
CA ALA A 244 -8.18 -12.10 -2.47
C ALA A 244 -9.56 -12.15 -3.12
N SER A 245 -10.56 -12.71 -2.43
CA SER A 245 -11.93 -12.84 -2.92
C SER A 245 -12.78 -11.56 -2.82
N LEU A 246 -12.27 -10.48 -2.21
CA LEU A 246 -13.03 -9.24 -2.04
C LEU A 246 -13.32 -8.61 -3.40
N HIS A 247 -14.54 -8.09 -3.59
CA HIS A 247 -14.88 -7.29 -4.76
C HIS A 247 -14.37 -5.86 -4.58
N ASP A 248 -13.79 -5.29 -5.64
CA ASP A 248 -13.00 -4.05 -5.56
C ASP A 248 -13.80 -2.86 -5.04
N SER A 249 -15.07 -2.74 -5.45
CA SER A 249 -15.99 -1.73 -4.93
C SER A 249 -16.14 -1.68 -3.41
N GLN A 250 -15.90 -2.79 -2.70
CA GLN A 250 -16.02 -2.85 -1.23
C GLN A 250 -14.86 -2.17 -0.51
N ALA A 251 -13.71 -1.98 -1.16
CA ALA A 251 -12.60 -1.23 -0.58
C ALA A 251 -12.65 0.27 -0.91
N ALA A 252 -13.53 0.69 -1.82
CA ALA A 252 -13.53 2.04 -2.37
C ALA A 252 -13.80 3.13 -1.31
N ILE A 253 -14.86 2.99 -0.53
CA ILE A 253 -15.25 3.99 0.47
C ILE A 253 -14.20 4.13 1.59
N PRO A 254 -13.74 3.04 2.25
CA PRO A 254 -12.69 3.19 3.27
C PRO A 254 -11.39 3.74 2.71
N LEU A 255 -11.02 3.39 1.47
CA LEU A 255 -9.82 3.94 0.84
C LEU A 255 -9.98 5.45 0.53
N ALA A 256 -11.17 5.89 0.10
CA ALA A 256 -11.48 7.31 -0.11
C ALA A 256 -11.44 8.10 1.20
N GLN A 257 -11.98 7.54 2.29
CA GLN A 257 -11.87 8.12 3.63
C GLN A 257 -10.39 8.31 4.03
N MET A 258 -9.54 7.29 3.82
CA MET A 258 -8.11 7.38 4.12
C MET A 258 -7.38 8.43 3.27
N SER A 259 -7.73 8.55 1.99
CA SER A 259 -7.10 9.51 1.07
C SER A 259 -7.52 10.95 1.38
N ASN A 260 -8.80 11.17 1.71
CA ASN A 260 -9.33 12.48 2.07
C ASN A 260 -8.74 13.04 3.38
N GLU A 261 -8.30 12.18 4.31
CA GLU A 261 -7.54 12.61 5.49
C GLU A 261 -6.11 13.09 5.18
N ARG A 262 -5.59 12.79 3.97
CA ARG A 262 -4.17 12.97 3.63
C ARG A 262 -3.94 14.04 2.58
N VAL A 263 -4.83 14.13 1.59
CA VAL A 263 -4.70 15.03 0.43
C VAL A 263 -6.06 15.57 0.03
N THR A 264 -6.05 16.76 -0.58
CA THR A 264 -7.23 17.34 -1.22
C THR A 264 -7.18 17.02 -2.70
N SER A 265 -8.13 16.21 -3.21
CA SER A 265 -8.18 15.79 -4.63
C SER A 265 -9.42 16.31 -5.34
N LEU A 266 -9.33 16.52 -6.66
CA LEU A 266 -10.46 17.02 -7.46
C LEU A 266 -11.24 15.91 -8.17
N TYR A 267 -10.55 14.90 -8.71
CA TYR A 267 -11.16 13.84 -9.52
C TYR A 267 -10.82 12.45 -8.98
N ASP A 268 -11.83 11.58 -8.89
CA ASP A 268 -11.62 10.16 -8.54
C ASP A 268 -11.70 9.29 -9.80
N LEU A 269 -10.61 8.61 -10.16
CA LEU A 269 -10.52 7.77 -11.36
C LEU A 269 -10.58 6.29 -10.99
N MET A 270 -11.58 5.56 -11.50
CA MET A 270 -11.76 4.12 -11.20
C MET A 270 -12.29 3.33 -12.39
N ASP A 271 -12.03 2.02 -12.40
CA ASP A 271 -12.58 1.13 -13.43
C ASP A 271 -14.06 0.75 -13.21
N ALA A 272 -14.62 0.00 -14.16
CA ALA A 272 -16.01 -0.43 -14.12
C ALA A 272 -16.35 -1.41 -12.99
N ALA A 273 -15.38 -1.98 -12.28
CA ALA A 273 -15.63 -2.76 -11.08
C ALA A 273 -16.06 -1.87 -9.90
N TYR A 274 -15.76 -0.57 -9.95
CA TYR A 274 -16.14 0.41 -8.94
C TYR A 274 -17.46 1.14 -9.26
N ASP A 275 -18.13 0.84 -10.38
CA ASP A 275 -19.35 1.54 -10.80
C ASP A 275 -20.57 1.18 -9.91
N SER A 276 -20.73 1.94 -8.83
CA SER A 276 -21.83 1.87 -7.86
C SER A 276 -22.37 3.25 -7.51
N PRO A 277 -23.70 3.48 -7.50
CA PRO A 277 -24.28 4.79 -7.15
C PRO A 277 -23.78 5.35 -5.82
N GLU A 278 -23.55 4.48 -4.84
CA GLU A 278 -23.09 4.82 -3.50
C GLU A 278 -21.65 5.35 -3.52
N ILE A 279 -20.78 4.82 -4.40
CA ILE A 279 -19.40 5.32 -4.57
C ILE A 279 -19.41 6.67 -5.26
N HIS A 280 -20.25 6.83 -6.30
CA HIS A 280 -20.42 8.13 -6.98
C HIS A 280 -20.95 9.19 -6.01
N GLN A 281 -21.92 8.85 -5.18
CA GLN A 281 -22.48 9.76 -4.19
C GLN A 281 -21.44 10.13 -3.13
N PHE A 282 -20.75 9.15 -2.55
CA PHE A 282 -19.74 9.39 -1.53
C PHE A 282 -18.59 10.25 -2.04
N SER A 283 -18.12 10.02 -3.27
CA SER A 283 -17.11 10.86 -3.94
C SER A 283 -17.57 12.33 -4.05
N ARG A 284 -18.83 12.57 -4.44
CA ARG A 284 -19.39 13.92 -4.51
C ARG A 284 -19.59 14.57 -3.14
N GLU A 285 -19.92 13.79 -2.11
CA GLU A 285 -20.03 14.27 -0.73
C GLU A 285 -18.67 14.73 -0.18
N LEU A 286 -17.57 14.13 -0.63
CA LEU A 286 -16.20 14.60 -0.37
C LEU A 286 -15.80 15.82 -1.23
N GLY A 287 -16.67 16.27 -2.14
CA GLY A 287 -16.40 17.39 -3.05
C GLY A 287 -15.62 17.00 -4.32
N HIS A 288 -15.45 15.70 -4.59
CA HIS A 288 -14.74 15.20 -5.76
C HIS A 288 -15.68 14.97 -6.95
N ILE A 289 -15.10 14.88 -8.15
CA ILE A 289 -15.79 14.50 -9.38
C ILE A 289 -15.42 13.05 -9.73
N PRO A 290 -16.34 12.08 -9.58
CA PRO A 290 -16.07 10.68 -9.92
C PRO A 290 -16.08 10.47 -11.44
N ILE A 291 -14.97 9.98 -11.98
CA ILE A 291 -14.82 9.52 -13.37
C ILE A 291 -14.59 8.00 -13.34
N ILE A 292 -15.69 7.26 -13.31
CA ILE A 292 -15.71 5.79 -13.18
C ILE A 292 -16.21 5.18 -14.48
N ASP A 293 -15.49 4.21 -15.06
CA ASP A 293 -15.91 3.56 -16.31
C ASP A 293 -17.27 2.87 -16.12
N HIS A 294 -18.16 3.03 -17.08
CA HIS A 294 -19.51 2.52 -16.93
C HIS A 294 -19.56 1.00 -17.07
N ASN A 295 -20.11 0.35 -16.05
CA ASN A 295 -20.41 -1.06 -16.12
C ASN A 295 -21.72 -1.27 -16.88
N LYS A 296 -21.60 -1.76 -18.12
CA LYS A 296 -22.72 -1.99 -19.05
C LYS A 296 -23.87 -2.80 -18.42
N ARG A 297 -23.62 -3.65 -17.41
CA ARG A 297 -24.60 -4.55 -16.76
C ARG A 297 -25.50 -5.25 -17.80
N ARG A 298 -26.68 -4.69 -18.10
CA ARG A 298 -27.62 -5.15 -19.16
C ARG A 298 -27.98 -4.07 -20.21
N GLY A 299 -27.49 -2.84 -20.07
CA GLY A 299 -27.81 -1.69 -20.94
C GLY A 299 -26.73 -1.41 -21.99
N GLU A 300 -26.68 -0.19 -22.50
CA GLU A 300 -25.62 0.28 -23.40
C GLU A 300 -24.42 0.85 -22.62
N LYS A 301 -23.21 0.79 -23.20
CA LYS A 301 -22.03 1.35 -22.55
C LYS A 301 -22.08 2.87 -22.70
N LYS A 302 -22.20 3.58 -21.58
CA LYS A 302 -22.03 5.03 -21.54
C LYS A 302 -20.57 5.36 -21.82
N ILE A 303 -20.35 6.26 -22.76
CA ILE A 303 -19.02 6.71 -23.17
C ILE A 303 -18.75 8.03 -22.47
N PHE A 304 -17.52 8.21 -22.01
CA PHE A 304 -17.06 9.50 -21.50
C PHE A 304 -17.12 10.57 -22.58
N ASP A 305 -17.40 11.81 -22.17
CA ASP A 305 -17.15 12.96 -23.02
C ASP A 305 -15.63 13.13 -23.29
N CYS A 306 -15.27 14.04 -24.20
CA CYS A 306 -13.88 14.21 -24.59
C CYS A 306 -12.95 14.64 -23.43
N PHE A 307 -13.44 15.43 -22.48
CA PHE A 307 -12.66 15.93 -21.34
C PHE A 307 -12.52 14.86 -20.26
N GLN A 308 -13.60 14.16 -19.94
CA GLN A 308 -13.60 13.01 -19.03
C GLN A 308 -12.68 11.92 -19.55
N LYS A 309 -12.74 11.61 -20.86
CA LYS A 309 -11.87 10.60 -21.48
C LYS A 309 -10.40 10.98 -21.35
N ARG A 310 -10.04 12.25 -21.54
CA ARG A 310 -8.66 12.73 -21.38
C ARG A 310 -8.17 12.55 -19.95
N ARG A 311 -8.97 12.94 -18.95
CA ARG A 311 -8.63 12.75 -17.53
C ARG A 311 -8.54 11.27 -17.16
N TYR A 312 -9.41 10.44 -17.70
CA TYR A 312 -9.41 9.00 -17.43
C TYR A 312 -8.11 8.29 -17.84
N TYR A 313 -7.33 8.84 -18.77
CA TYR A 313 -6.00 8.29 -19.09
C TYR A 313 -5.03 8.29 -17.91
N GLU A 314 -5.18 9.23 -16.97
CA GLU A 314 -4.35 9.31 -15.76
C GLU A 314 -4.58 8.13 -14.80
N ARG A 315 -5.65 7.32 -14.99
CA ARG A 315 -5.88 6.09 -14.23
C ARG A 315 -4.70 5.12 -14.32
N SER A 316 -3.95 5.16 -15.42
CA SER A 316 -2.74 4.36 -15.66
C SER A 316 -1.67 4.52 -14.56
N THR A 317 -1.70 5.62 -13.81
CA THR A 317 -0.85 5.89 -12.63
C THR A 317 -0.90 4.76 -11.62
N ALA A 318 -2.11 4.31 -11.22
CA ALA A 318 -2.24 3.24 -10.24
C ALA A 318 -1.71 1.89 -10.78
N GLU A 319 -1.87 1.64 -12.09
CA GLU A 319 -1.34 0.44 -12.74
C GLU A 319 0.20 0.44 -12.78
N ARG A 320 0.82 1.61 -13.04
CA ARG A 320 2.28 1.78 -13.00
C ARG A 320 2.82 1.56 -11.60
N VAL A 321 2.19 2.14 -10.57
CA VAL A 321 2.58 1.93 -9.16
C VAL A 321 2.45 0.46 -8.77
N ASN A 322 1.34 -0.19 -9.13
CA ASN A 322 1.13 -1.62 -8.86
C ASN A 322 2.19 -2.51 -9.51
N SER A 323 2.59 -2.18 -10.74
CA SER A 323 3.63 -2.89 -11.48
C SER A 323 5.01 -2.67 -10.86
N ASN A 324 5.33 -1.41 -10.54
CA ASN A 324 6.59 -1.02 -9.91
C ASN A 324 6.77 -1.68 -8.53
N LEU A 325 5.71 -1.71 -7.71
CA LEU A 325 5.71 -2.39 -6.42
C LEU A 325 6.05 -3.88 -6.57
N LYS A 326 5.44 -4.54 -7.56
CA LYS A 326 5.66 -5.96 -7.82
C LYS A 326 7.07 -6.26 -8.30
N ASP A 327 7.57 -5.45 -9.22
CA ASP A 327 8.76 -5.77 -9.99
C ASP A 327 10.03 -5.26 -9.31
N ASN A 328 9.98 -4.08 -8.66
CA ASN A 328 11.16 -3.40 -8.13
C ASN A 328 11.21 -3.28 -6.61
N TYR A 329 10.08 -3.38 -5.89
CA TYR A 329 10.03 -3.13 -4.44
C TYR A 329 9.45 -4.29 -3.62
N GLY A 330 9.69 -5.52 -4.08
CA GLY A 330 9.42 -6.73 -3.31
C GLY A 330 7.98 -7.21 -3.28
N GLY A 331 7.06 -6.64 -4.06
CA GLY A 331 5.65 -7.04 -4.07
C GLY A 331 5.40 -8.49 -4.51
N ARG A 332 6.31 -9.08 -5.30
CA ARG A 332 6.30 -10.52 -5.64
C ARG A 332 6.99 -11.42 -4.60
N ASN A 333 7.78 -10.84 -3.70
CA ASN A 333 8.72 -11.53 -2.83
C ASN A 333 8.22 -11.68 -1.39
N ILE A 334 6.96 -12.08 -1.21
CA ILE A 334 6.36 -12.22 0.12
C ILE A 334 6.78 -13.55 0.76
N ARG A 335 7.49 -13.45 1.89
CA ARG A 335 8.00 -14.59 2.68
C ARG A 335 7.46 -14.63 4.10
N VAL A 336 6.43 -13.84 4.39
CA VAL A 336 5.76 -13.76 5.69
C VAL A 336 4.34 -14.31 5.61
N LYS A 337 3.76 -14.61 6.77
CA LYS A 337 2.40 -15.14 6.93
C LYS A 337 1.60 -14.22 7.84
N GLY A 338 0.29 -14.14 7.61
CA GLY A 338 -0.63 -13.27 8.32
C GLY A 338 -0.76 -11.89 7.69
N HIS A 339 -2.00 -11.41 7.62
CA HIS A 339 -2.40 -10.15 7.00
C HIS A 339 -1.53 -8.96 7.39
N LYS A 340 -1.36 -8.68 8.69
CA LYS A 340 -0.56 -7.55 9.18
C LYS A 340 0.89 -7.58 8.67
N LYS A 341 1.51 -8.76 8.70
CA LYS A 341 2.90 -8.95 8.25
C LYS A 341 3.03 -8.78 6.74
N VAL A 342 2.06 -9.30 5.98
CA VAL A 342 2.02 -9.13 4.52
C VAL A 342 1.84 -7.65 4.17
N LEU A 343 0.91 -6.96 4.82
CA LEU A 343 0.70 -5.52 4.64
C LEU A 343 1.99 -4.75 4.97
N THR A 344 2.62 -5.01 6.11
CA THR A 344 3.88 -4.37 6.50
C THR A 344 4.99 -4.54 5.45
N HIS A 345 5.15 -5.74 4.89
CA HIS A 345 6.12 -6.01 3.82
C HIS A 345 5.82 -5.19 2.56
N LEU A 346 4.55 -5.10 2.17
CA LEU A 346 4.13 -4.29 1.01
C LEU A 346 4.29 -2.79 1.27
N MET A 347 4.00 -2.34 2.49
CA MET A 347 4.10 -0.94 2.88
C MET A 347 5.54 -0.43 2.85
N PHE A 348 6.56 -1.26 3.13
CA PHE A 348 7.95 -0.87 2.90
C PHE A 348 8.23 -0.53 1.44
N GLY A 349 7.66 -1.30 0.50
CA GLY A 349 7.76 -1.00 -0.92
C GLY A 349 6.99 0.26 -1.31
N ILE A 350 5.79 0.45 -0.76
CA ILE A 350 5.00 1.67 -0.98
C ILE A 350 5.74 2.91 -0.45
N ILE A 351 6.34 2.86 0.74
CA ILE A 351 7.15 3.96 1.29
C ILE A 351 8.31 4.29 0.35
N ALA A 352 9.02 3.28 -0.16
CA ALA A 352 10.13 3.49 -1.09
C ALA A 352 9.67 4.16 -2.40
N ILE A 353 8.56 3.69 -3.00
CA ILE A 353 7.98 4.31 -4.19
C ILE A 353 7.60 5.76 -3.91
N THR A 354 6.87 6.00 -2.83
CA THR A 354 6.37 7.34 -2.48
C THR A 354 7.53 8.31 -2.28
N ALA A 355 8.55 7.93 -1.51
CA ALA A 355 9.73 8.76 -1.28
C ALA A 355 10.49 9.08 -2.59
N ASN A 356 10.69 8.07 -3.44
CA ASN A 356 11.37 8.26 -4.72
C ASN A 356 10.59 9.18 -5.67
N GLN A 357 9.26 9.07 -5.72
CA GLN A 357 8.44 9.92 -6.58
C GLN A 357 8.34 11.35 -6.04
N LEU A 358 8.22 11.52 -4.72
CA LEU A 358 8.31 12.85 -4.09
C LEU A 358 9.62 13.54 -4.40
N PHE A 359 10.74 12.81 -4.40
CA PHE A 359 12.04 13.36 -4.75
C PHE A 359 12.13 13.73 -6.24
N LYS A 360 11.56 12.91 -7.13
CA LYS A 360 11.51 13.20 -8.57
C LYS A 360 10.64 14.39 -8.94
N LEU A 361 9.64 14.74 -8.14
CA LEU A 361 8.85 15.96 -8.39
C LEU A 361 9.64 17.26 -8.16
N VAL A 362 10.79 17.17 -7.48
CA VAL A 362 11.69 18.31 -7.24
C VAL A 362 12.70 18.49 -8.38
N LEU A 363 13.01 17.40 -9.09
CA LEU A 363 13.86 17.37 -10.28
C LEU A 363 13.07 17.83 -11.50
#